data_AF-A0A9P7F5N2-F1
#
_entry.id   AF-A0A9P7F5N2-F1
#
_cell.length_a   1.000
_cell.length_b   1.000
_cell.length_c   1.000
_cell.angle_alpha   90.00
_cell.angle_beta   90.00
_cell.angle_gamma   90.00
#
_symmetry.space_group_name_H-M   'P 1'
#
loop_
_entity.id
_entity.type
_entity.pdbx_description
1 polymer ?
#
loop_
_entity_poly.entity_id
_entity_poly.type
_entity_poly.pdbx_seq_one_letter_code
_entity_poly.pdbx_strand_id
1 'polypeptide(L)'
;RQTDRQIVLELQKHIDTSHYGIGRTKFLEIRQAMGLHRTRQQAHTVESIRNAMIELHAIYPNAGAREMASLLFHEKDMSVARSVLVSYFARFEPGLVRERKARRLRRRRFWAAGVNDLFAVDQHNKWLKFGLGLHTGIEPFSGRIMWIRVWHSNRNPQLILSYYLDTIEELGHMPMVTQSDPGSENFGIANAHTMLRQWHDPDLHGTLQHRWMRNKKNVMPEITWSQLRRRFTPGFESLLDHGVNTGWYNTNNTVQVLVFRWVFIPWLQQELNAYRDRINNSAKRRDRNKILPHGVPNLIYEAAEDFGALDFKIKLEREALGHVRSAYIKPSHQVFDLVPQAFGEYIAQLYDQLGRPAVTRQSAWDIYLQLLDLLQHADELPPQIELLDSSEDEEVVPLLDNYKDLPPSNDAYYMGGVNGGLGMDTEHHRQLDSFERDDEPELTGVEEVFELDDAGLVVSEFSDCEDDDGSADEW
;
A
#
# COMPACT_ATOMS: atom_id res chain seq x y z
N ARG A 1 26.51 -14.44 -14.27
CA ARG A 1 27.81 -15.04 -14.68
C ARG A 1 27.68 -16.56 -14.59
N GLN A 2 27.99 -17.29 -15.67
CA GLN A 2 27.98 -18.76 -15.66
C GLN A 2 29.27 -19.35 -15.06
N THR A 3 29.15 -20.50 -14.42
CA THR A 3 30.28 -21.32 -13.97
C THR A 3 30.96 -21.99 -15.16
N ASP A 4 32.22 -22.43 -15.01
CA ASP A 4 32.94 -23.14 -16.08
C ASP A 4 32.20 -24.39 -16.54
N ARG A 5 31.52 -25.06 -15.60
CA ARG A 5 30.67 -26.21 -15.90
C ARG A 5 29.48 -25.83 -16.77
N GLN A 6 28.81 -24.73 -16.46
CA GLN A 6 27.67 -24.23 -17.24
C GLN A 6 28.11 -23.78 -18.64
N ILE A 7 29.26 -23.12 -18.77
CA ILE A 7 29.79 -22.69 -20.07
C ILE A 7 30.14 -23.91 -20.93
N VAL A 8 30.78 -24.94 -20.36
CA VAL A 8 31.08 -26.19 -21.08
C VAL A 8 29.81 -26.89 -21.55
N LEU A 9 28.77 -26.94 -20.72
CA LEU A 9 27.46 -27.50 -21.11
C LEU A 9 26.81 -26.71 -22.25
N GLU A 10 26.97 -25.38 -22.27
CA GLU A 10 26.44 -24.55 -23.34
C GLU A 10 27.22 -24.76 -24.64
N LEU A 11 28.56 -24.80 -24.56
CA LEU A 11 29.43 -25.05 -25.72
C LEU A 11 29.14 -26.41 -26.38
N GLN A 12 28.82 -27.44 -25.57
CA GLN A 12 28.46 -28.77 -26.08
C GLN A 12 27.19 -28.79 -26.94
N LYS A 13 26.31 -27.79 -26.84
CA LYS A 13 25.14 -27.65 -27.73
C LYS A 13 25.50 -27.14 -29.12
N HIS A 14 26.66 -26.49 -29.26
CA HIS A 14 27.11 -25.84 -30.48
C HIS A 14 28.26 -26.58 -31.16
N ILE A 15 28.74 -27.68 -30.57
CA ILE A 15 29.81 -28.52 -31.09
C ILE A 15 29.20 -29.87 -31.50
N ASP A 16 29.63 -30.39 -32.65
CA ASP A 16 29.31 -31.76 -33.03
C ASP A 16 30.05 -32.73 -32.10
N THR A 17 29.35 -33.17 -31.06
CA THR A 17 29.88 -34.06 -30.01
C THR A 17 30.21 -35.46 -30.51
N SER A 18 29.80 -35.84 -31.73
CA SER A 18 30.19 -37.11 -32.35
C SER A 18 31.63 -37.08 -32.89
N HIS A 19 32.16 -35.89 -33.17
CA HIS A 19 33.48 -35.71 -33.76
C HIS A 19 34.45 -34.96 -32.83
N TYR A 20 33.95 -34.03 -32.01
CA TYR A 20 34.77 -33.20 -31.12
C TYR A 20 34.24 -33.21 -29.68
N GLY A 21 35.14 -33.27 -28.71
CA GLY A 21 34.80 -33.18 -27.28
C GLY A 21 35.50 -32.01 -26.60
N ILE A 22 34.76 -31.23 -25.82
CA ILE A 22 35.35 -30.23 -24.90
C ILE A 22 35.05 -30.61 -23.45
N GLY A 23 36.08 -31.10 -22.77
CA GLY A 23 36.05 -31.34 -21.33
C GLY A 23 36.42 -30.09 -20.55
N ARG A 24 36.04 -30.03 -19.26
CA ARG A 24 36.35 -28.91 -18.37
C ARG A 24 37.85 -28.58 -18.32
N THR A 25 38.71 -29.58 -18.30
CA THR A 25 40.18 -29.38 -18.30
C THR A 25 40.64 -28.67 -19.56
N LYS A 26 40.18 -29.12 -20.74
CA LYS A 26 40.54 -28.51 -22.02
C LYS A 26 39.98 -27.10 -22.17
N PHE A 27 38.75 -26.87 -21.71
CA PHE A 27 38.17 -25.54 -21.63
C PHE A 27 38.99 -24.59 -20.75
N LEU A 28 39.49 -25.06 -19.60
CA LEU A 28 40.35 -24.25 -18.74
C LEU A 28 41.69 -23.91 -19.39
N GLU A 29 42.31 -24.85 -20.12
CA GLU A 29 43.53 -24.59 -20.91
C GLU A 29 43.29 -23.53 -21.99
N ILE A 30 42.21 -23.66 -22.77
CA ILE A 30 41.84 -22.70 -23.83
C ILE A 30 41.59 -21.32 -23.20
N ARG A 31 40.83 -21.27 -22.11
CA ARG A 31 40.53 -20.02 -21.42
C ARG A 31 41.79 -19.32 -20.92
N GLN A 32 42.75 -20.08 -20.39
CA GLN A 32 44.06 -19.55 -19.97
C GLN A 32 44.89 -19.06 -21.16
N ALA A 33 44.92 -19.81 -22.26
CA ALA A 33 45.61 -19.40 -23.49
C ALA A 33 45.03 -18.11 -24.10
N MET A 34 43.74 -17.86 -23.90
CA MET A 34 43.06 -16.62 -24.30
C MET A 34 43.20 -15.47 -23.29
N GLY A 35 43.90 -15.65 -22.17
CA GLY A 35 44.04 -14.62 -21.12
C GLY A 35 42.77 -14.35 -20.31
N LEU A 36 41.74 -15.19 -20.43
CA LEU A 36 40.43 -15.00 -19.79
C LEU A 36 40.46 -15.49 -18.33
N HIS A 37 41.08 -14.70 -17.47
CA HIS A 37 41.27 -15.01 -16.06
C HIS A 37 40.00 -14.78 -15.24
N ARG A 38 39.68 -15.72 -14.33
CA ARG A 38 38.56 -15.53 -13.37
C ARG A 38 39.01 -14.69 -12.18
N THR A 39 38.04 -14.23 -11.38
CA THR A 39 38.24 -13.39 -10.18
C THR A 39 39.40 -13.81 -9.27
N ARG A 40 39.53 -15.10 -8.93
CA ARG A 40 40.62 -15.58 -8.07
C ARG A 40 42.01 -15.45 -8.72
N GLN A 41 42.08 -15.55 -10.05
CA GLN A 41 43.32 -15.47 -10.82
C GLN A 41 43.74 -14.02 -11.09
N GLN A 42 42.77 -13.12 -11.32
CA GLN A 42 43.07 -11.69 -11.45
C GLN A 42 43.47 -11.04 -10.12
N ALA A 43 43.01 -11.58 -8.98
CA ALA A 43 43.43 -11.20 -7.64
C ALA A 43 43.37 -9.68 -7.34
N HIS A 44 42.41 -8.98 -7.94
CA HIS A 44 42.22 -7.55 -7.74
C HIS A 44 42.05 -7.19 -6.25
N THR A 45 42.80 -6.19 -5.81
CA THR A 45 42.70 -5.55 -4.49
C THR A 45 41.88 -4.27 -4.56
N VAL A 46 41.50 -3.74 -3.39
CA VAL A 46 40.78 -2.47 -3.24
C VAL A 46 41.53 -1.32 -3.93
N GLU A 47 42.86 -1.31 -3.82
CA GLU A 47 43.73 -0.32 -4.45
C GLU A 47 43.77 -0.49 -5.97
N SER A 48 43.85 -1.73 -6.47
CA SER A 48 43.93 -2.01 -7.91
C SER A 48 42.67 -1.63 -8.70
N ILE A 49 41.52 -1.58 -8.04
CA ILE A 49 40.23 -1.24 -8.68
C ILE A 49 39.87 0.24 -8.54
N ARG A 50 40.67 1.03 -7.80
CA ARG A 50 40.24 2.34 -7.33
C ARG A 50 39.95 3.33 -8.44
N ASN A 51 40.83 3.43 -9.44
CA ASN A 51 40.64 4.37 -10.54
C ASN A 51 39.44 3.98 -11.41
N ALA A 52 39.30 2.69 -11.71
CA ALA A 52 38.14 2.17 -12.43
C ALA A 52 36.82 2.41 -11.67
N MET A 53 36.83 2.26 -10.35
CA MET A 53 35.67 2.58 -9.50
C MET A 53 35.32 4.07 -9.56
N ILE A 54 36.30 4.99 -9.50
CA ILE A 54 36.07 6.44 -9.57
C ILE A 54 35.44 6.81 -10.93
N GLU A 55 35.98 6.30 -12.02
CA GLU A 55 35.48 6.57 -13.37
C GLU A 55 34.04 6.05 -13.54
N LEU A 56 33.78 4.82 -13.10
CA LEU A 56 32.45 4.22 -13.21
C LEU A 56 31.44 4.90 -12.29
N HIS A 57 31.83 5.34 -11.08
CA HIS A 57 30.92 6.06 -10.19
C HIS A 57 30.56 7.46 -10.68
N ALA A 58 31.43 8.11 -11.47
CA ALA A 58 31.10 9.38 -12.10
C ALA A 58 29.94 9.23 -13.12
N ILE A 59 29.82 8.06 -13.74
CA ILE A 59 28.78 7.74 -14.72
C ILE A 59 27.56 7.11 -14.04
N TYR A 60 27.78 6.24 -13.04
CA TYR A 60 26.76 5.46 -12.34
C TYR A 60 26.81 5.69 -10.82
N PRO A 61 26.42 6.88 -10.33
CA PRO A 61 26.61 7.28 -8.94
C PRO A 61 25.89 6.36 -7.93
N ASN A 62 24.77 5.78 -8.35
CA ASN A 62 23.93 4.94 -7.49
C ASN A 62 24.23 3.43 -7.59
N ALA A 63 25.20 3.01 -8.39
CA ALA A 63 25.49 1.59 -8.60
C ALA A 63 26.01 0.91 -7.32
N GLY A 64 25.39 -0.20 -6.95
CA GLY A 64 25.74 -0.99 -5.78
C GLY A 64 26.85 -2.03 -6.05
N ALA A 65 27.38 -2.69 -5.01
CA ALA A 65 28.46 -3.66 -5.17
C ALA A 65 28.19 -4.80 -6.18
N ARG A 66 26.93 -5.21 -6.38
CA ARG A 66 26.57 -6.21 -7.40
C ARG A 66 26.64 -5.64 -8.80
N GLU A 67 26.12 -4.44 -8.98
CA GLU A 67 26.08 -3.73 -10.26
C GLU A 67 27.46 -3.25 -10.67
N MET A 68 28.23 -2.67 -9.74
CA MET A 68 29.63 -2.32 -9.96
C MET A 68 30.50 -3.53 -10.33
N ALA A 69 30.22 -4.72 -9.79
CA ALA A 69 30.90 -5.93 -10.25
C ALA A 69 30.58 -6.24 -11.73
N SER A 70 29.37 -5.94 -12.19
CA SER A 70 28.98 -6.09 -13.59
C SER A 70 29.66 -5.05 -14.47
N LEU A 71 29.61 -3.77 -14.08
CA LEU A 71 30.22 -2.65 -14.81
C LEU A 71 31.73 -2.81 -14.95
N LEU A 72 32.42 -3.17 -13.87
CA LEU A 72 33.86 -3.45 -13.91
C LEU A 72 34.20 -4.58 -14.88
N PHE A 73 33.34 -5.58 -15.01
CA PHE A 73 33.57 -6.69 -15.93
C PHE A 73 33.31 -6.29 -17.38
N HIS A 74 32.21 -5.59 -17.67
CA HIS A 74 31.81 -5.26 -19.03
C HIS A 74 32.56 -4.06 -19.61
N GLU A 75 32.90 -3.07 -18.80
CA GLU A 75 33.51 -1.82 -19.27
C GLU A 75 35.01 -1.72 -19.02
N LYS A 76 35.54 -2.52 -18.07
CA LYS A 76 36.95 -2.45 -17.66
C LYS A 76 37.67 -3.80 -17.74
N ASP A 77 37.00 -4.88 -18.15
CA ASP A 77 37.50 -6.26 -18.19
C ASP A 77 38.04 -6.78 -16.83
N MET A 78 37.49 -6.23 -15.73
CA MET A 78 37.90 -6.54 -14.36
C MET A 78 36.86 -7.45 -13.68
N SER A 79 37.24 -8.71 -13.47
CA SER A 79 36.44 -9.68 -12.73
C SER A 79 36.70 -9.57 -11.23
N VAL A 80 36.14 -8.56 -10.57
CA VAL A 80 36.41 -8.27 -9.15
C VAL A 80 35.56 -9.14 -8.20
N ALA A 81 36.12 -9.50 -7.04
CA ALA A 81 35.42 -10.23 -5.98
C ALA A 81 34.44 -9.32 -5.23
N ARG A 82 33.29 -9.87 -4.84
CA ARG A 82 32.29 -9.13 -4.04
C ARG A 82 32.88 -8.60 -2.73
N SER A 83 33.74 -9.38 -2.05
CA SER A 83 34.40 -8.97 -0.81
C SER A 83 35.24 -7.70 -1.02
N VAL A 84 36.01 -7.63 -2.11
CA VAL A 84 36.86 -6.47 -2.44
C VAL A 84 36.02 -5.24 -2.72
N LEU A 85 34.89 -5.37 -3.43
CA LEU A 85 33.97 -4.26 -3.66
C LEU A 85 33.30 -3.80 -2.37
N VAL A 86 32.86 -4.72 -1.52
CA VAL A 86 32.29 -4.38 -0.20
C VAL A 86 33.32 -3.66 0.66
N SER A 87 34.58 -4.09 0.67
CA SER A 87 35.68 -3.41 1.36
C SER A 87 35.98 -2.03 0.78
N TYR A 88 35.92 -1.86 -0.55
CA TYR A 88 36.04 -0.55 -1.19
C TYR A 88 34.96 0.41 -0.72
N PHE A 89 33.68 0.01 -0.83
CA PHE A 89 32.54 0.83 -0.40
C PHE A 89 32.60 1.17 1.09
N ALA A 90 32.98 0.22 1.93
CA ALA A 90 33.12 0.46 3.37
C ALA A 90 34.25 1.46 3.69
N ARG A 91 35.33 1.47 2.91
CA ARG A 91 36.52 2.29 3.14
C ARG A 91 36.38 3.71 2.56
N PHE A 92 35.88 3.84 1.34
CA PHE A 92 35.86 5.11 0.62
C PHE A 92 34.47 5.78 0.58
N GLU A 93 33.39 5.01 0.71
CA GLU A 93 32.02 5.51 0.60
C GLU A 93 31.11 5.05 1.75
N PRO A 94 31.54 5.18 3.02
CA PRO A 94 30.75 4.72 4.16
C PRO A 94 29.41 5.48 4.32
N GLY A 95 29.30 6.69 3.75
CA GLY A 95 28.04 7.45 3.66
C GLY A 95 26.99 6.73 2.84
N LEU A 96 27.30 6.40 1.58
CA LEU A 96 26.39 5.69 0.67
C LEU A 96 26.01 4.31 1.19
N VAL A 97 26.93 3.59 1.84
CA VAL A 97 26.62 2.32 2.52
C VAL A 97 25.63 2.53 3.66
N ARG A 98 25.80 3.58 4.47
CA ARG A 98 24.88 3.91 5.56
C ARG A 98 23.52 4.34 5.03
N GLU A 99 23.46 5.16 4.00
CA GLU A 99 22.19 5.58 3.36
C GLU A 99 21.40 4.40 2.79
N ARG A 100 22.07 3.50 2.05
CA ARG A 100 21.45 2.27 1.53
C ARG A 100 20.99 1.32 2.64
N LYS A 101 21.69 1.28 3.77
CA LYS A 101 21.29 0.49 4.96
C LYS A 101 20.20 1.18 5.78
N ALA A 102 20.16 2.51 5.82
CA ALA A 102 19.18 3.30 6.57
C ALA A 102 17.78 3.15 5.98
N ARG A 103 17.67 2.95 4.66
CA ARG A 103 16.41 2.72 3.95
C ARG A 103 15.94 1.26 3.95
N ARG A 104 16.61 0.34 4.66
CA ARG A 104 16.06 -1.01 4.84
C ARG A 104 14.88 -0.92 5.81
N LEU A 105 13.70 -1.30 5.34
CA LEU A 105 12.53 -1.55 6.18
C LEU A 105 12.94 -2.56 7.27
N ARG A 106 13.11 -2.09 8.50
CA ARG A 106 13.22 -2.98 9.66
C ARG A 106 11.84 -3.57 9.89
N ARG A 107 11.74 -4.89 9.93
CA ARG A 107 10.47 -5.56 10.26
C ARG A 107 10.10 -5.17 11.68
N ARG A 108 8.99 -4.44 11.84
CA ARG A 108 8.42 -4.06 13.14
C ARG A 108 7.16 -4.89 13.37
N ARG A 109 6.92 -5.29 14.62
CA ARG A 109 5.67 -5.93 15.03
C ARG A 109 4.62 -4.83 15.22
N PHE A 110 3.44 -4.99 14.61
CA PHE A 110 2.32 -4.08 14.84
C PHE A 110 1.52 -4.59 16.05
N TRP A 111 1.31 -3.72 17.04
CA TRP A 111 0.60 -4.05 18.28
C TRP A 111 -0.66 -3.18 18.43
N ALA A 112 -1.75 -3.80 18.88
CA ALA A 112 -3.00 -3.17 19.31
C ALA A 112 -3.47 -3.92 20.55
N ALA A 113 -4.07 -3.21 21.52
CA ALA A 113 -4.39 -3.77 22.83
C ALA A 113 -5.56 -4.76 22.79
N GLY A 114 -6.46 -4.61 21.82
CA GLY A 114 -7.66 -5.41 21.66
C GLY A 114 -8.49 -4.96 20.48
N VAL A 115 -9.68 -5.50 20.34
CA VAL A 115 -10.64 -5.10 19.30
C VAL A 115 -11.14 -3.68 19.61
N ASN A 116 -11.39 -2.87 18.56
CA ASN A 116 -11.85 -1.47 18.66
C ASN A 116 -10.88 -0.54 19.40
N ASP A 117 -9.65 -0.97 19.61
CA ASP A 117 -8.59 -0.13 20.15
C ASP A 117 -8.24 1.02 19.19
N LEU A 118 -8.20 0.75 17.88
CA LEU A 118 -8.11 1.80 16.88
C LEU A 118 -8.71 1.39 15.54
N PHE A 119 -9.22 2.37 14.78
CA PHE A 119 -9.49 2.19 13.34
C PHE A 119 -8.43 2.94 12.53
N ALA A 120 -7.78 2.23 11.61
CA ALA A 120 -6.83 2.80 10.67
C ALA A 120 -7.50 3.00 9.31
N VAL A 121 -7.35 4.19 8.75
CA VAL A 121 -8.01 4.61 7.50
C VAL A 121 -6.98 5.07 6.49
N ASP A 122 -7.27 4.88 5.20
CA ASP A 122 -6.37 5.26 4.12
C ASP A 122 -7.08 5.34 2.76
N GLN A 123 -6.50 6.11 1.85
CA GLN A 123 -6.95 6.26 0.46
C GLN A 123 -6.01 5.55 -0.52
N HIS A 124 -6.49 5.22 -1.73
CA HIS A 124 -5.66 4.59 -2.75
C HIS A 124 -5.89 5.18 -4.14
N ASN A 125 -4.81 5.70 -4.74
CA ASN A 125 -4.89 6.61 -5.89
C ASN A 125 -4.76 5.94 -7.26
N LYS A 126 -4.43 4.64 -7.35
CA LYS A 126 -4.11 4.01 -8.65
C LYS A 126 -5.28 3.97 -9.63
N TRP A 127 -6.53 4.04 -9.15
CA TRP A 127 -7.71 4.07 -10.00
C TRP A 127 -8.18 5.48 -10.35
N LEU A 128 -7.50 6.53 -9.86
CA LEU A 128 -7.78 7.92 -10.26
C LEU A 128 -7.57 8.12 -11.76
N LYS A 129 -6.71 7.33 -12.42
CA LYS A 129 -6.58 7.33 -13.89
C LYS A 129 -7.87 6.97 -14.63
N PHE A 130 -8.83 6.34 -13.96
CA PHE A 130 -10.17 6.04 -14.49
C PHE A 130 -11.24 7.00 -13.95
N GLY A 131 -10.86 7.96 -13.11
CA GLY A 131 -11.79 8.80 -12.35
C GLY A 131 -12.40 8.12 -11.12
N LEU A 132 -11.72 7.12 -10.55
CA LEU A 132 -12.21 6.35 -9.39
C LEU A 132 -11.27 6.47 -8.20
N GLY A 133 -11.75 7.09 -7.12
CA GLY A 133 -11.09 7.15 -5.82
C GLY A 133 -11.47 5.94 -4.95
N LEU A 134 -10.48 5.32 -4.31
CA LEU A 134 -10.70 4.25 -3.34
C LEU A 134 -10.35 4.71 -1.93
N HIS A 135 -11.12 4.25 -0.95
CA HIS A 135 -10.85 4.49 0.47
C HIS A 135 -11.23 3.27 1.32
N THR A 136 -10.45 2.98 2.37
CA THR A 136 -10.69 1.86 3.28
C THR A 136 -10.55 2.27 4.74
N GLY A 137 -11.30 1.62 5.61
CA GLY A 137 -11.08 1.62 7.05
C GLY A 137 -10.95 0.20 7.56
N ILE A 138 -10.01 -0.03 8.49
CA ILE A 138 -9.67 -1.36 9.02
C ILE A 138 -9.55 -1.27 10.53
N GLU A 139 -10.05 -2.29 11.22
CA GLU A 139 -9.74 -2.54 12.63
C GLU A 139 -8.52 -3.50 12.68
N PRO A 140 -7.32 -3.02 13.07
CA PRO A 140 -6.10 -3.81 12.91
C PRO A 140 -5.99 -5.08 13.74
N PHE A 141 -6.59 -5.14 14.93
CA PHE A 141 -6.44 -6.25 15.87
C PHE A 141 -6.99 -7.55 15.29
N SER A 142 -8.26 -7.52 14.89
CA SER A 142 -8.91 -8.60 14.12
C SER A 142 -8.46 -8.60 12.65
N GLY A 143 -8.06 -7.44 12.14
CA GLY A 143 -7.82 -7.18 10.72
C GLY A 143 -9.10 -7.19 9.90
N ARG A 144 -10.26 -6.86 10.51
CA ARG A 144 -11.55 -6.70 9.84
C ARG A 144 -11.51 -5.44 8.98
N ILE A 145 -11.90 -5.56 7.72
CA ILE A 145 -12.15 -4.41 6.85
C ILE A 145 -13.51 -3.84 7.26
N MET A 146 -13.51 -2.66 7.85
CA MET A 146 -14.72 -1.99 8.33
C MET A 146 -15.51 -1.44 7.14
N TRP A 147 -14.83 -0.72 6.25
CA TRP A 147 -15.36 -0.31 4.96
C TRP A 147 -14.30 -0.37 3.88
N ILE A 148 -14.75 -0.53 2.64
CA ILE A 148 -13.98 -0.32 1.42
C ILE A 148 -14.93 0.33 0.41
N ARG A 149 -14.58 1.53 -0.05
CA ARG A 149 -15.46 2.38 -0.85
C ARG A 149 -14.78 2.77 -2.15
N VAL A 150 -15.58 2.86 -3.21
CA VAL A 150 -15.21 3.44 -4.49
C VAL A 150 -16.12 4.61 -4.80
N TRP A 151 -15.55 5.72 -5.24
CA TRP A 151 -16.31 6.92 -5.61
C TRP A 151 -15.57 7.73 -6.67
N HIS A 152 -16.15 8.84 -7.11
CA HIS A 152 -15.50 9.74 -8.09
C HIS A 152 -14.46 10.69 -7.47
N SER A 153 -14.36 10.73 -6.14
CA SER A 153 -13.35 11.48 -5.38
C SER A 153 -12.91 10.71 -4.14
N ASN A 154 -11.67 10.92 -3.70
CA ASN A 154 -11.14 10.44 -2.42
C ASN A 154 -10.42 11.54 -1.62
N ARG A 155 -10.57 12.80 -2.03
CA ARG A 155 -9.89 13.96 -1.42
C ARG A 155 -10.81 14.85 -0.59
N ASN A 156 -12.12 14.74 -0.78
CA ASN A 156 -13.07 15.59 -0.07
C ASN A 156 -13.27 15.08 1.38
N PRO A 157 -13.05 15.93 2.40
CA PRO A 157 -13.11 15.50 3.79
C PRO A 157 -14.50 15.10 4.28
N GLN A 158 -15.57 15.66 3.71
CA GLN A 158 -16.95 15.28 4.08
C GLN A 158 -17.30 13.89 3.54
N LEU A 159 -16.85 13.57 2.33
CA LEU A 159 -17.01 12.24 1.75
C LEU A 159 -16.26 11.18 2.56
N ILE A 160 -15.00 11.47 2.91
CA ILE A 160 -14.20 10.52 3.69
C ILE A 160 -14.77 10.36 5.10
N LEU A 161 -15.20 11.46 5.73
CA LEU A 161 -15.89 11.45 7.01
C LEU A 161 -17.21 10.67 6.97
N SER A 162 -18.02 10.78 5.90
CA SER A 162 -19.30 10.08 5.83
C SER A 162 -19.12 8.56 5.90
N TYR A 163 -18.09 8.01 5.25
CA TYR A 163 -17.77 6.58 5.35
C TYR A 163 -17.50 6.15 6.79
N TYR A 164 -16.80 6.97 7.56
CA TYR A 164 -16.54 6.70 8.97
C TYR A 164 -17.82 6.78 9.81
N LEU A 165 -18.57 7.88 9.68
CA LEU A 165 -19.81 8.11 10.44
C LEU A 165 -20.87 7.04 10.16
N ASP A 166 -21.10 6.70 8.89
CA ASP A 166 -22.04 5.65 8.50
C ASP A 166 -21.63 4.29 9.10
N THR A 167 -20.32 4.01 9.16
CA THR A 167 -19.82 2.76 9.74
C THR A 167 -20.04 2.69 11.24
N ILE A 168 -19.70 3.73 12.00
CA ILE A 168 -19.90 3.72 13.47
C ILE A 168 -21.39 3.78 13.85
N GLU A 169 -22.22 4.38 13.00
CA GLU A 169 -23.68 4.37 13.13
C GLU A 169 -24.24 2.96 12.96
N GLU A 170 -23.81 2.24 11.91
CA GLU A 170 -24.18 0.84 11.66
C GLU A 170 -23.77 -0.08 12.81
N LEU A 171 -22.57 0.13 13.36
CA LEU A 171 -22.03 -0.66 14.47
C LEU A 171 -22.69 -0.32 15.82
N GLY A 172 -23.15 0.92 16.00
CA GLY A 172 -23.63 1.44 17.29
C GLY A 172 -22.50 1.78 18.29
N HIS A 173 -21.25 1.79 17.83
CA HIS A 173 -20.07 2.10 18.63
C HIS A 173 -18.91 2.61 17.78
N MET A 174 -17.94 3.25 18.43
CA MET A 174 -16.72 3.79 17.81
C MET A 174 -15.45 3.21 18.47
N PRO A 175 -14.28 3.25 17.80
CA PRO A 175 -13.02 2.81 18.38
C PRO A 175 -12.49 3.80 19.42
N MET A 176 -11.41 3.44 20.14
CA MET A 176 -10.80 4.40 21.05
C MET A 176 -10.14 5.56 20.30
N VAL A 177 -9.29 5.27 19.32
CA VAL A 177 -8.64 6.30 18.48
C VAL A 177 -8.79 5.97 17.00
N THR A 178 -8.65 6.99 16.16
CA THR A 178 -8.51 6.81 14.71
C THR A 178 -7.07 7.08 14.28
N GLN A 179 -6.67 6.57 13.11
CA GLN A 179 -5.32 6.69 12.59
C GLN A 179 -5.32 6.83 11.07
N SER A 180 -4.54 7.76 10.53
CA SER A 180 -4.30 7.89 9.08
C SER A 180 -2.95 8.54 8.78
N ASP A 181 -2.56 8.58 7.52
CA ASP A 181 -1.50 9.47 7.07
C ASP A 181 -1.94 10.95 7.18
N PRO A 182 -1.00 11.92 7.21
CA PRO A 182 -1.33 13.34 7.32
C PRO A 182 -1.85 13.84 5.97
N GLY A 183 -3.16 13.91 5.85
CA GLY A 183 -3.88 14.40 4.67
C GLY A 183 -5.10 15.20 5.11
N SER A 184 -5.38 16.31 4.42
CA SER A 184 -6.50 17.19 4.75
C SER A 184 -7.86 16.51 4.58
N GLU A 185 -7.94 15.49 3.72
CA GLU A 185 -9.12 14.64 3.55
C GLU A 185 -9.51 13.92 4.84
N ASN A 186 -8.56 13.69 5.75
CA ASN A 186 -8.78 13.00 7.02
C ASN A 186 -9.15 13.95 8.18
N PHE A 187 -9.09 15.27 7.98
CA PHE A 187 -9.38 16.25 9.04
C PHE A 187 -10.81 16.13 9.55
N GLY A 188 -11.77 15.80 8.66
CA GLY A 188 -13.13 15.49 9.06
C GLY A 188 -13.20 14.35 10.08
N ILE A 189 -12.53 13.21 9.82
CA ILE A 189 -12.47 12.07 10.74
C ILE A 189 -11.80 12.45 12.05
N ALA A 190 -10.64 13.14 11.99
CA ALA A 190 -9.89 13.53 13.17
C ALA A 190 -10.72 14.43 14.10
N ASN A 191 -11.38 15.43 13.54
CA ASN A 191 -12.22 16.37 14.27
C ASN A 191 -13.47 15.70 14.84
N ALA A 192 -14.24 15.02 13.98
CA ALA A 192 -15.48 14.35 14.36
C ALA A 192 -15.26 13.31 15.46
N HIS A 193 -14.23 12.46 15.31
CA HIS A 193 -13.90 11.46 16.31
C HIS A 193 -13.47 12.08 17.63
N THR A 194 -12.68 13.16 17.59
CA THR A 194 -12.26 13.88 18.80
C THR A 194 -13.46 14.45 19.53
N MET A 195 -14.39 15.09 18.83
CA MET A 195 -15.62 15.61 19.43
C MET A 195 -16.48 14.51 20.04
N LEU A 196 -16.66 13.38 19.33
CA LEU A 196 -17.40 12.23 19.88
C LEU A 196 -16.72 11.70 21.14
N ARG A 197 -15.39 11.52 21.12
CA ARG A 197 -14.63 11.06 22.28
C ARG A 197 -14.79 11.99 23.48
N GLN A 198 -14.73 13.30 23.28
CA GLN A 198 -14.91 14.29 24.35
C GLN A 198 -16.33 14.39 24.88
N TRP A 199 -17.31 14.15 24.01
CA TRP A 199 -18.71 14.06 24.43
C TRP A 199 -18.91 12.96 25.48
N HIS A 200 -18.27 11.82 25.26
CA HIS A 200 -18.36 10.66 26.16
C HIS A 200 -17.35 10.71 27.32
N ASP A 201 -16.26 11.44 27.17
CA ASP A 201 -15.18 11.57 28.17
C ASP A 201 -14.60 12.99 28.16
N PRO A 202 -15.14 13.90 29.00
CA PRO A 202 -14.71 15.29 29.07
C PRO A 202 -13.24 15.48 29.47
N ASP A 203 -12.60 14.49 30.11
CA ASP A 203 -11.19 14.57 30.52
C ASP A 203 -10.23 14.56 29.32
N LEU A 204 -10.73 14.19 28.12
CA LEU A 204 -9.96 14.23 26.86
C LEU A 204 -9.90 15.64 26.25
N HIS A 205 -10.46 16.66 26.90
CA HIS A 205 -10.45 18.03 26.41
C HIS A 205 -9.02 18.52 26.11
N GLY A 206 -8.81 19.08 24.91
CA GLY A 206 -7.52 19.63 24.46
C GLY A 206 -6.53 18.61 23.90
N THR A 207 -6.93 17.35 23.74
CA THR A 207 -6.15 16.32 23.04
C THR A 207 -6.88 15.84 21.79
N LEU A 208 -6.17 15.74 20.67
CA LEU A 208 -6.73 15.19 19.43
C LEU A 208 -6.81 13.66 19.57
N GLN A 209 -7.97 13.05 19.41
CA GLN A 209 -8.13 11.58 19.54
C GLN A 209 -7.87 10.88 18.19
N HIS A 210 -6.89 11.38 17.45
CA HIS A 210 -6.49 10.89 16.14
C HIS A 210 -4.97 10.81 16.06
N ARG A 211 -4.47 9.81 15.35
CA ARG A 211 -3.03 9.59 15.15
C ARG A 211 -2.60 9.80 13.72
N TRP A 212 -1.79 10.82 13.52
CA TRP A 212 -1.10 11.09 12.25
C TRP A 212 0.14 10.20 12.09
N MET A 213 0.10 9.29 11.13
CA MET A 213 1.20 8.40 10.79
C MET A 213 2.10 9.01 9.72
N ARG A 214 3.30 9.45 10.08
CA ARG A 214 4.27 9.97 9.10
C ARG A 214 5.19 8.87 8.58
N ASN A 215 5.74 9.06 7.39
CA ASN A 215 6.77 8.21 6.78
C ASN A 215 6.33 6.75 6.52
N LYS A 216 5.16 6.54 5.91
CA LYS A 216 4.64 5.21 5.52
C LYS A 216 4.48 4.27 6.72
N LYS A 217 3.99 4.83 7.84
CA LYS A 217 3.76 4.09 9.09
C LYS A 217 2.31 3.64 9.25
N ASN A 218 1.41 4.02 8.34
CA ASN A 218 0.04 3.52 8.29
C ASN A 218 -0.03 2.11 7.68
N VAL A 219 0.75 1.19 8.24
CA VAL A 219 1.10 -0.10 7.64
C VAL A 219 -0.11 -1.02 7.42
N MET A 220 -1.13 -0.92 8.27
CA MET A 220 -2.27 -1.86 8.24
C MET A 220 -3.20 -1.63 7.04
N PRO A 221 -3.60 -0.39 6.73
CA PRO A 221 -4.21 -0.07 5.45
C PRO A 221 -3.32 -0.38 4.23
N GLU A 222 -2.03 -0.04 4.27
CA GLU A 222 -1.10 -0.36 3.17
C GLU A 222 -1.04 -1.87 2.86
N ILE A 223 -0.98 -2.72 3.89
CA ILE A 223 -1.04 -4.18 3.75
C ILE A 223 -2.38 -4.59 3.10
N THR A 224 -3.48 -3.99 3.50
CA THR A 224 -4.82 -4.31 2.96
C THR A 224 -4.91 -3.92 1.49
N TRP A 225 -4.41 -2.76 1.11
CA TRP A 225 -4.28 -2.35 -0.30
C TRP A 225 -3.40 -3.31 -1.09
N SER A 226 -2.27 -3.76 -0.52
CA SER A 226 -1.41 -4.76 -1.16
C SER A 226 -2.16 -6.07 -1.43
N GLN A 227 -3.01 -6.53 -0.50
CA GLN A 227 -3.81 -7.74 -0.72
C GLN A 227 -4.90 -7.53 -1.77
N LEU A 228 -5.60 -6.39 -1.75
CA LEU A 228 -6.58 -6.03 -2.77
C LEU A 228 -5.92 -6.00 -4.16
N ARG A 229 -4.76 -5.36 -4.27
CA ARG A 229 -3.96 -5.24 -5.50
C ARG A 229 -3.51 -6.58 -6.08
N ARG A 230 -3.27 -7.57 -5.22
CA ARG A 230 -2.84 -8.91 -5.65
C ARG A 230 -4.00 -9.80 -6.09
N ARG A 231 -5.18 -9.63 -5.51
CA ARG A 231 -6.28 -10.61 -5.61
C ARG A 231 -7.52 -10.10 -6.33
N PHE A 232 -7.81 -8.81 -6.19
CA PHE A 232 -9.02 -8.18 -6.72
C PHE A 232 -8.68 -7.34 -7.94
N THR A 233 -7.78 -6.36 -7.81
CA THR A 233 -7.62 -5.32 -8.82
C THR A 233 -7.22 -5.80 -10.21
N PRO A 234 -6.36 -6.83 -10.44
CA PRO A 234 -5.84 -7.10 -11.78
C PRO A 234 -6.94 -7.38 -12.80
N GLY A 235 -7.96 -8.15 -12.39
CA GLY A 235 -9.08 -8.47 -13.27
C GLY A 235 -9.93 -7.23 -13.60
N PHE A 236 -10.15 -6.33 -12.65
CA PHE A 236 -10.93 -5.11 -12.90
C PHE A 236 -10.12 -4.07 -13.68
N GLU A 237 -8.83 -3.92 -13.39
CA GLU A 237 -7.92 -3.06 -14.14
C GLU A 237 -7.85 -3.47 -15.61
N SER A 238 -7.69 -4.77 -15.91
CA SER A 238 -7.72 -5.24 -17.31
C SER A 238 -9.03 -4.92 -18.04
N LEU A 239 -10.17 -4.99 -17.33
CA LEU A 239 -11.47 -4.65 -17.90
C LEU A 239 -11.61 -3.14 -18.15
N LEU A 240 -11.16 -2.31 -17.21
CA LEU A 240 -11.21 -0.86 -17.32
C LEU A 240 -10.24 -0.34 -18.38
N ASP A 241 -9.00 -0.85 -18.37
CA ASP A 241 -7.98 -0.53 -19.37
C ASP A 241 -8.44 -0.94 -20.79
N HIS A 242 -9.21 -2.03 -20.93
CA HIS A 242 -9.77 -2.41 -22.24
C HIS A 242 -10.71 -1.33 -22.81
N GLY A 243 -11.62 -0.78 -21.99
CA GLY A 243 -12.53 0.26 -22.45
C GLY A 243 -11.81 1.57 -22.79
N VAL A 244 -10.77 1.93 -22.02
CA VAL A 244 -9.92 3.09 -22.32
C VAL A 244 -9.12 2.88 -23.61
N ASN A 245 -8.41 1.76 -23.73
CA ASN A 245 -7.53 1.47 -24.87
C ASN A 245 -8.29 1.29 -26.19
N THR A 246 -9.55 0.85 -26.13
CA THR A 246 -10.42 0.71 -27.32
C THR A 246 -11.08 2.04 -27.69
N GLY A 247 -10.93 3.08 -26.86
CA GLY A 247 -11.51 4.40 -27.10
C GLY A 247 -12.99 4.54 -26.73
N TRP A 248 -13.54 3.61 -25.94
CA TRP A 248 -14.92 3.69 -25.45
C TRP A 248 -15.09 4.73 -24.35
N TYR A 249 -14.07 4.90 -23.52
CA TYR A 249 -14.08 5.80 -22.38
C TYR A 249 -12.89 6.73 -22.38
N ASN A 250 -13.17 8.03 -22.32
CA ASN A 250 -12.21 9.11 -22.20
C ASN A 250 -12.54 9.93 -20.94
N THR A 251 -11.59 9.98 -20.00
CA THR A 251 -11.74 10.75 -18.74
C THR A 251 -11.84 12.25 -18.94
N ASN A 252 -11.50 12.76 -20.12
CA ASN A 252 -11.63 14.18 -20.48
C ASN A 252 -12.97 14.49 -21.16
N ASN A 253 -13.83 13.49 -21.38
CA ASN A 253 -15.17 13.68 -21.92
C ASN A 253 -16.21 13.61 -20.80
N THR A 254 -16.78 14.76 -20.45
CA THR A 254 -17.79 14.96 -19.41
C THR A 254 -18.94 13.96 -19.48
N VAL A 255 -19.57 13.80 -20.65
CA VAL A 255 -20.72 12.90 -20.82
C VAL A 255 -20.29 11.45 -20.57
N GLN A 256 -19.17 11.04 -21.15
CA GLN A 256 -18.63 9.70 -20.96
C GLN A 256 -18.28 9.40 -19.50
N VAL A 257 -17.73 10.38 -18.78
CA VAL A 257 -17.45 10.27 -17.34
C VAL A 257 -18.73 10.13 -16.52
N LEU A 258 -19.77 10.91 -16.81
CA LEU A 258 -21.03 10.81 -16.07
C LEU A 258 -21.72 9.46 -16.29
N VAL A 259 -21.80 8.96 -17.53
CA VAL A 259 -22.34 7.61 -17.79
C VAL A 259 -21.47 6.54 -17.13
N PHE A 260 -20.15 6.71 -17.17
CA PHE A 260 -19.21 5.76 -16.56
C PHE A 260 -19.43 5.70 -15.06
N ARG A 261 -19.50 6.85 -14.38
CA ARG A 261 -19.81 6.93 -12.93
C ARG A 261 -21.12 6.22 -12.62
N TRP A 262 -22.18 6.54 -13.36
CA TRP A 262 -23.52 5.99 -13.13
C TRP A 262 -23.57 4.46 -13.26
N VAL A 263 -22.86 3.88 -14.24
CA VAL A 263 -22.82 2.43 -14.46
C VAL A 263 -21.81 1.73 -13.54
N PHE A 264 -20.57 2.20 -13.51
CA PHE A 264 -19.45 1.45 -12.93
C PHE A 264 -19.32 1.61 -11.42
N ILE A 265 -19.58 2.79 -10.83
CA ILE A 265 -19.38 2.99 -9.39
C ILE A 265 -20.32 2.07 -8.57
N PRO A 266 -21.65 2.01 -8.83
CA PRO A 266 -22.53 1.11 -8.08
C PRO A 266 -22.14 -0.36 -8.23
N TRP A 267 -21.79 -0.79 -9.45
CA TRP A 267 -21.37 -2.17 -9.70
C TRP A 267 -20.04 -2.50 -9.01
N LEU A 268 -19.00 -1.66 -9.15
CA LEU A 268 -17.72 -1.86 -8.49
C LEU A 268 -17.85 -1.82 -6.96
N GLN A 269 -18.76 -1.00 -6.42
CA GLN A 269 -19.03 -1.00 -4.98
C GLN A 269 -19.63 -2.34 -4.52
N GLN A 270 -20.53 -2.95 -5.30
CA GLN A 270 -21.06 -4.29 -4.98
C GLN A 270 -19.95 -5.35 -5.00
N GLU A 271 -19.05 -5.30 -5.98
CA GLU A 271 -17.89 -6.21 -6.07
C GLU A 271 -16.93 -6.02 -4.88
N LEU A 272 -16.69 -4.78 -4.46
CA LEU A 272 -15.88 -4.46 -3.27
C LEU A 272 -16.56 -4.92 -1.97
N ASN A 273 -17.88 -4.81 -1.86
CA ASN A 273 -18.65 -5.34 -0.73
C ASN A 273 -18.51 -6.87 -0.65
N ALA A 274 -18.68 -7.57 -1.77
CA ALA A 274 -18.49 -9.02 -1.84
C ALA A 274 -17.04 -9.42 -1.50
N TYR A 275 -16.05 -8.64 -1.95
CA TYR A 275 -14.65 -8.83 -1.56
C TYR A 275 -14.47 -8.69 -0.04
N ARG A 276 -14.98 -7.61 0.56
CA ARG A 276 -14.92 -7.35 2.00
C ARG A 276 -15.54 -8.50 2.78
N ASP A 277 -16.74 -8.92 2.41
CA ASP A 277 -17.49 -9.97 3.11
C ASP A 277 -16.74 -11.30 3.06
N ARG A 278 -16.16 -11.66 1.90
CA ARG A 278 -15.33 -12.86 1.77
C ARG A 278 -14.09 -12.78 2.65
N ILE A 279 -13.38 -11.65 2.67
CA ILE A 279 -12.14 -11.50 3.46
C ILE A 279 -12.45 -11.51 4.96
N ASN A 280 -13.52 -10.85 5.39
CA ASN A 280 -13.90 -10.77 6.80
C ASN A 280 -14.42 -12.11 7.37
N ASN A 281 -14.94 -12.99 6.51
CA ASN A 281 -15.43 -14.33 6.88
C ASN A 281 -14.45 -15.47 6.57
N SER A 282 -13.25 -15.18 6.08
CA SER A 282 -12.23 -16.20 5.78
C SER A 282 -11.05 -16.13 6.74
N ALA A 283 -10.64 -17.28 7.27
CA ALA A 283 -9.47 -17.36 8.13
C ALA A 283 -8.20 -16.94 7.38
N LYS A 284 -7.45 -16.00 7.96
CA LYS A 284 -6.18 -15.56 7.37
C LYS A 284 -5.11 -16.64 7.56
N ARG A 285 -4.21 -16.79 6.58
CA ARG A 285 -3.06 -17.69 6.69
C ARG A 285 -2.25 -17.36 7.94
N ARG A 286 -1.89 -18.38 8.71
CA ARG A 286 -1.05 -18.25 9.90
C ARG A 286 0.34 -17.71 9.51
N ASP A 287 0.79 -16.68 10.24
CA ASP A 287 2.14 -16.12 10.17
C ASP A 287 2.74 -16.18 11.58
N ARG A 288 3.85 -16.92 11.74
CA ARG A 288 4.52 -17.10 13.04
C ARG A 288 5.10 -15.81 13.62
N ASN A 289 5.25 -14.77 12.80
CA ASN A 289 5.78 -13.47 13.21
C ASN A 289 4.68 -12.47 13.58
N LYS A 290 3.41 -12.85 13.47
CA LYS A 290 2.27 -12.01 13.84
C LYS A 290 1.99 -12.22 15.34
N ILE A 291 1.95 -11.13 16.08
CA ILE A 291 1.59 -11.10 17.51
C ILE A 291 0.07 -11.03 17.73
N LEU A 292 -0.64 -10.37 16.82
CA LEU A 292 -2.09 -10.23 16.83
C LEU A 292 -2.80 -11.57 16.52
N PRO A 293 -4.04 -11.79 16.98
CA PRO A 293 -4.72 -13.08 16.90
C PRO A 293 -4.86 -13.64 15.49
N HIS A 294 -4.86 -14.96 15.37
CA HIS A 294 -5.11 -15.68 14.12
C HIS A 294 -6.53 -16.22 14.10
N GLY A 295 -7.24 -16.01 12.99
CA GLY A 295 -8.61 -16.50 12.86
C GLY A 295 -9.36 -15.80 11.72
N VAL A 296 -10.67 -16.00 11.74
CA VAL A 296 -11.63 -15.28 10.90
C VAL A 296 -11.82 -13.88 11.50
N PRO A 297 -11.60 -12.79 10.74
CA PRO A 297 -11.71 -11.43 11.28
C PRO A 297 -13.03 -11.13 12.00
N ASN A 298 -14.18 -11.54 11.44
CA ASN A 298 -15.47 -11.32 12.08
C ASN A 298 -15.58 -12.05 13.43
N LEU A 299 -15.12 -13.30 13.54
CA LEU A 299 -15.16 -14.04 14.81
C LEU A 299 -14.29 -13.36 15.88
N ILE A 300 -13.09 -12.90 15.51
CA ILE A 300 -12.22 -12.17 16.44
C ILE A 300 -12.87 -10.86 16.87
N TYR A 301 -13.48 -10.14 15.93
CA TYR A 301 -14.10 -8.85 16.19
C TYR A 301 -15.36 -8.95 17.06
N GLU A 302 -16.21 -9.94 16.81
CA GLU A 302 -17.50 -10.11 17.49
C GLU A 302 -17.38 -10.81 18.84
N ALA A 303 -16.40 -11.72 18.99
CA ALA A 303 -16.16 -12.51 20.18
C ALA A 303 -14.70 -12.42 20.64
N ALA A 304 -14.23 -11.20 20.92
CA ALA A 304 -12.83 -10.95 21.31
C ALA A 304 -12.35 -11.82 22.51
N GLU A 305 -13.26 -12.11 23.44
CA GLU A 305 -12.99 -12.92 24.64
C GLU A 305 -12.56 -14.36 24.31
N ASP A 306 -13.11 -14.96 23.24
CA ASP A 306 -12.74 -16.31 22.77
C ASP A 306 -11.28 -16.37 22.29
N PHE A 307 -10.70 -15.21 21.98
CA PHE A 307 -9.31 -15.04 21.55
C PHE A 307 -8.42 -14.47 22.66
N GLY A 308 -8.91 -14.43 23.91
CA GLY A 308 -8.19 -13.89 25.06
C GLY A 308 -7.94 -12.38 24.96
N ALA A 309 -8.80 -11.66 24.25
CA ALA A 309 -8.66 -10.24 23.97
C ALA A 309 -9.80 -9.41 24.58
N LEU A 310 -9.51 -8.13 24.82
CA LEU A 310 -10.51 -7.15 25.26
C LEU A 310 -11.17 -6.48 24.05
N ASP A 311 -12.39 -5.99 24.25
CA ASP A 311 -13.11 -5.11 23.32
C ASP A 311 -13.19 -3.71 23.92
N PHE A 312 -12.55 -2.75 23.25
CA PHE A 312 -12.44 -1.36 23.67
C PHE A 312 -13.51 -0.45 23.03
N LYS A 313 -14.60 -1.01 22.50
CA LYS A 313 -15.66 -0.21 21.87
C LYS A 313 -16.27 0.80 22.84
N ILE A 314 -16.51 1.99 22.32
CA ILE A 314 -17.26 3.03 23.03
C ILE A 314 -18.64 3.12 22.41
N LYS A 315 -19.67 2.88 23.23
CA LYS A 315 -21.06 2.97 22.79
C LYS A 315 -21.36 4.38 22.27
N LEU A 316 -21.95 4.45 21.09
CA LEU A 316 -22.24 5.70 20.42
C LEU A 316 -23.60 6.24 20.86
N GLU A 317 -23.64 7.47 21.35
CA GLU A 317 -24.90 8.18 21.58
C GLU A 317 -25.41 8.81 20.28
N ARG A 318 -26.69 8.56 19.97
CA ARG A 318 -27.31 9.06 18.73
C ARG A 318 -27.34 10.59 18.65
N GLU A 319 -27.47 11.26 19.80
CA GLU A 319 -27.45 12.72 19.88
C GLU A 319 -26.06 13.27 19.52
N ALA A 320 -25.00 12.69 20.09
CA ALA A 320 -23.62 13.05 19.77
C ALA A 320 -23.31 12.86 18.28
N LEU A 321 -23.72 11.73 17.71
CA LEU A 321 -23.57 11.47 16.28
C LEU A 321 -24.33 12.50 15.43
N GLY A 322 -25.59 12.80 15.78
CA GLY A 322 -26.40 13.80 15.08
C GLY A 322 -25.79 15.20 15.14
N HIS A 323 -25.21 15.58 16.28
CA HIS A 323 -24.49 16.84 16.46
C HIS A 323 -23.26 16.92 15.53
N VAL A 324 -22.39 15.90 15.57
CA VAL A 324 -21.16 15.86 14.76
C VAL A 324 -21.46 15.79 13.26
N ARG A 325 -22.47 15.01 12.86
CA ARG A 325 -22.90 14.95 11.45
C ARG A 325 -23.40 16.32 10.98
N SER A 326 -24.18 17.03 11.80
CA SER A 326 -24.67 18.39 11.46
C SER A 326 -23.56 19.43 11.43
N ALA A 327 -22.48 19.24 12.18
CA ALA A 327 -21.34 20.16 12.23
C ALA A 327 -20.40 20.03 11.02
N TYR A 328 -20.22 18.82 10.48
CA TYR A 328 -19.20 18.55 9.45
C TYR A 328 -19.73 18.05 8.10
N ILE A 329 -20.97 17.58 8.02
CA ILE A 329 -21.54 17.07 6.77
C ILE A 329 -22.66 18.01 6.30
N LYS A 330 -22.50 18.55 5.10
CA LYS A 330 -23.55 19.24 4.35
C LYS A 330 -24.22 18.22 3.41
N PRO A 331 -25.44 17.71 3.72
CA PRO A 331 -26.04 16.64 2.93
C PRO A 331 -26.30 17.00 1.46
N SER A 332 -26.40 18.29 1.15
CA SER A 332 -26.60 18.82 -0.20
C SER A 332 -25.29 19.08 -0.96
N HIS A 333 -24.15 18.62 -0.44
CA HIS A 333 -22.86 18.82 -1.09
C HIS A 333 -22.73 17.90 -2.30
N GLN A 334 -22.33 18.46 -3.45
CA GLN A 334 -22.31 17.75 -4.75
C GLN A 334 -21.41 16.50 -4.77
N VAL A 335 -20.37 16.47 -3.93
CA VAL A 335 -19.54 15.27 -3.74
C VAL A 335 -20.35 14.01 -3.42
N PHE A 336 -21.52 14.12 -2.77
CA PHE A 336 -22.37 12.97 -2.45
C PHE A 336 -23.23 12.52 -3.64
N ASP A 337 -23.33 13.34 -4.69
CA ASP A 337 -24.05 12.99 -5.90
C ASP A 337 -23.18 12.09 -6.77
N LEU A 338 -23.72 10.94 -7.19
CA LEU A 338 -23.05 10.04 -8.12
C LEU A 338 -22.77 10.73 -9.47
N VAL A 339 -23.78 11.48 -9.91
CA VAL A 339 -23.83 12.35 -11.08
C VAL A 339 -24.83 13.49 -10.77
N PRO A 340 -24.79 14.63 -11.46
CA PRO A 340 -25.79 15.69 -11.30
C PRO A 340 -27.22 15.14 -11.39
N GLN A 341 -28.11 15.58 -10.50
CA GLN A 341 -29.44 14.99 -10.32
C GLN A 341 -30.24 14.89 -11.63
N ALA A 342 -30.32 15.98 -12.41
CA ALA A 342 -31.06 15.96 -13.68
C ALA A 342 -30.47 14.97 -14.70
N PHE A 343 -29.14 14.81 -14.72
CA PHE A 343 -28.49 13.81 -15.56
C PHE A 343 -28.79 12.39 -15.08
N GLY A 344 -28.75 12.15 -13.77
CA GLY A 344 -29.06 10.85 -13.17
C GLY A 344 -30.50 10.40 -13.43
N GLU A 345 -31.47 11.31 -13.31
CA GLU A 345 -32.88 11.07 -13.63
C GLU A 345 -33.06 10.73 -15.12
N TYR A 346 -32.36 11.45 -15.99
CA TYR A 346 -32.43 11.22 -17.43
C TYR A 346 -31.81 9.88 -17.85
N ILE A 347 -30.60 9.56 -17.36
CA ILE A 347 -29.96 8.26 -17.63
C ILE A 347 -30.79 7.10 -17.08
N ALA A 348 -31.44 7.26 -15.93
CA ALA A 348 -32.34 6.23 -15.40
C ALA A 348 -33.51 5.95 -16.35
N GLN A 349 -34.07 6.96 -17.02
CA GLN A 349 -35.12 6.76 -18.03
C GLN A 349 -34.60 6.01 -19.27
N LEU A 350 -33.38 6.31 -19.72
CA LEU A 350 -32.76 5.57 -20.83
C LEU A 350 -32.46 4.12 -20.44
N TYR A 351 -32.00 3.89 -19.22
CA TYR A 351 -31.77 2.54 -18.69
C TYR A 351 -33.06 1.74 -18.53
N ASP A 352 -34.19 2.41 -18.22
CA ASP A 352 -35.52 1.81 -18.20
C ASP A 352 -35.96 1.36 -19.61
N GLN A 353 -35.64 2.14 -20.66
CA GLN A 353 -35.90 1.75 -22.05
C GLN A 353 -35.10 0.52 -22.48
N LEU A 354 -33.89 0.33 -21.94
CA LEU A 354 -33.08 -0.87 -22.13
C LEU A 354 -33.63 -2.09 -21.36
N GLY A 355 -34.68 -1.93 -20.54
CA GLY A 355 -35.27 -3.00 -19.74
C GLY A 355 -34.50 -3.31 -18.44
N ARG A 356 -33.73 -2.35 -17.92
CA ARG A 356 -32.93 -2.49 -16.69
C ARG A 356 -31.99 -3.70 -16.69
N PRO A 357 -31.12 -3.88 -17.70
CA PRO A 357 -30.24 -5.03 -17.79
C PRO A 357 -29.25 -5.06 -16.63
N ALA A 358 -29.06 -6.23 -16.00
CA ALA A 358 -28.13 -6.35 -14.87
C ALA A 358 -26.70 -5.94 -15.27
N VAL A 359 -26.11 -5.02 -14.50
CA VAL A 359 -24.72 -4.60 -14.68
C VAL A 359 -23.81 -5.64 -14.04
N THR A 360 -23.03 -6.32 -14.87
CA THR A 360 -22.11 -7.38 -14.47
C THR A 360 -20.76 -7.16 -15.13
N ARG A 361 -19.76 -7.94 -14.74
CA ARG A 361 -18.44 -7.93 -15.39
C ARG A 361 -18.51 -8.11 -16.91
N GLN A 362 -19.46 -8.89 -17.41
CA GLN A 362 -19.61 -9.15 -18.85
C GLN A 362 -20.41 -8.06 -19.57
N SER A 363 -21.37 -7.43 -18.88
CA SER A 363 -22.33 -6.51 -19.49
C SER A 363 -22.05 -5.02 -19.23
N ALA A 364 -21.17 -4.66 -18.29
CA ALA A 364 -20.98 -3.27 -17.88
C ALA A 364 -20.61 -2.34 -19.04
N TRP A 365 -19.68 -2.76 -19.90
CA TRP A 365 -19.31 -1.98 -21.09
C TRP A 365 -20.42 -1.94 -22.14
N ASP A 366 -21.12 -3.04 -22.38
CA ASP A 366 -22.22 -3.09 -23.35
C ASP A 366 -23.37 -2.15 -22.94
N ILE A 367 -23.72 -2.13 -21.65
CA ILE A 367 -24.74 -1.24 -21.09
C ILE A 367 -24.26 0.21 -21.17
N TYR A 368 -23.01 0.48 -20.81
CA TYR A 368 -22.40 1.79 -20.93
C TYR A 368 -22.46 2.34 -22.36
N LEU A 369 -22.09 1.52 -23.35
CA LEU A 369 -22.11 1.90 -24.77
C LEU A 369 -23.53 2.12 -25.29
N GLN A 370 -24.50 1.27 -24.90
CA GLN A 370 -25.90 1.46 -25.26
C GLN A 370 -26.48 2.75 -24.69
N LEU A 371 -26.16 3.09 -23.44
CA LEU A 371 -26.58 4.36 -22.83
C LEU A 371 -25.96 5.57 -23.52
N LEU A 372 -24.69 5.48 -23.92
CA LEU A 372 -24.04 6.54 -24.71
C LEU A 372 -24.66 6.70 -26.09
N ASP A 373 -24.98 5.61 -26.78
CA ASP A 373 -25.63 5.64 -28.08
C ASP A 373 -27.02 6.30 -27.99
N LEU A 374 -27.83 5.92 -27.00
CA LEU A 374 -29.13 6.56 -26.74
C LEU A 374 -28.99 8.07 -26.44
N LEU A 375 -27.95 8.46 -25.69
CA LEU A 375 -27.67 9.87 -25.42
C LEU A 375 -27.28 10.67 -26.66
N GLN A 376 -26.55 10.06 -27.60
CA GLN A 376 -26.14 10.72 -28.85
C GLN A 376 -27.32 10.95 -29.81
N HIS A 377 -28.35 10.11 -29.71
CA HIS A 377 -29.58 10.21 -30.50
C HIS A 377 -30.67 11.03 -29.81
N ALA A 378 -30.41 11.59 -28.62
CA ALA A 378 -31.33 12.50 -27.95
C ALA A 378 -31.24 13.91 -28.55
N ASP A 379 -32.39 14.50 -28.89
CA ASP A 379 -32.47 15.82 -29.55
C ASP A 379 -31.93 16.98 -28.69
N GLU A 380 -31.96 16.85 -27.35
CA GLU A 380 -31.38 17.82 -26.40
C GLU A 380 -30.77 17.08 -25.19
N LEU A 381 -29.49 17.33 -24.90
CA LEU A 381 -28.87 16.92 -23.64
C LEU A 381 -29.40 17.78 -22.49
N PRO A 382 -29.59 17.23 -21.27
CA PRO A 382 -30.01 18.03 -20.11
C PRO A 382 -29.10 19.26 -19.93
N PRO A 383 -29.66 20.46 -19.70
CA PRO A 383 -28.93 21.74 -19.67
C PRO A 383 -27.89 21.89 -18.53
N GLN A 384 -27.67 20.85 -17.72
CA GLN A 384 -26.82 20.86 -16.52
C GLN A 384 -25.55 20.00 -16.66
N ILE A 385 -25.20 19.56 -17.88
CA ILE A 385 -23.98 18.77 -18.12
C ILE A 385 -22.70 19.64 -17.99
N GLU A 386 -22.80 20.97 -18.10
CA GLU A 386 -21.65 21.90 -18.13
C GLU A 386 -20.94 22.13 -16.78
N LEU A 387 -21.39 21.56 -15.67
CA LEU A 387 -20.87 21.85 -14.32
C LEU A 387 -19.90 20.79 -13.76
N LEU A 388 -19.15 20.08 -14.59
CA LEU A 388 -17.97 19.31 -14.13
C LEU A 388 -16.71 20.20 -14.08
N ASP A 389 -16.86 21.49 -13.79
CA ASP A 389 -15.68 22.35 -13.66
C ASP A 389 -14.94 22.00 -12.37
N SER A 390 -13.67 21.67 -12.59
CA SER A 390 -12.78 20.88 -11.75
C SER A 390 -12.19 21.64 -10.54
N SER A 391 -12.94 22.56 -9.94
CA SER A 391 -12.39 23.49 -8.94
C SER A 391 -13.28 23.81 -7.75
N GLU A 392 -14.56 23.43 -7.75
CA GLU A 392 -15.45 23.68 -6.60
C GLU A 392 -15.45 22.47 -5.65
N ASP A 393 -15.02 22.74 -4.42
CA ASP A 393 -15.28 21.98 -3.19
C ASP A 393 -14.29 20.88 -2.78
N GLU A 394 -12.99 21.19 -2.77
CA GLU A 394 -12.22 20.87 -1.55
C GLU A 394 -12.69 21.84 -0.45
N GLU A 395 -13.91 21.63 0.08
CA GLU A 395 -14.38 22.40 1.22
C GLU A 395 -13.43 22.08 2.39
N VAL A 396 -12.57 23.05 2.70
CA VAL A 396 -11.49 22.87 3.68
C VAL A 396 -12.14 22.76 5.05
N VAL A 397 -12.23 21.55 5.58
CA VAL A 397 -12.54 21.33 6.99
C VAL A 397 -11.25 21.61 7.76
N PRO A 398 -11.10 22.76 8.46
CA PRO A 398 -9.87 23.02 9.19
C PRO A 398 -9.74 22.02 10.34
N LEU A 399 -8.53 21.58 10.63
CA LEU A 399 -8.26 20.78 11.82
C LEU A 399 -8.57 21.60 13.09
N LEU A 400 -9.07 20.96 14.14
CA LEU A 400 -9.36 21.63 15.41
C LEU A 400 -8.12 22.37 15.96
N ASP A 401 -8.24 23.69 16.12
CA ASP A 401 -7.17 24.55 16.62
C ASP A 401 -6.93 24.35 18.12
N ASN A 402 -5.66 24.47 18.55
CA ASN A 402 -5.21 24.38 19.94
C ASN A 402 -5.31 22.98 20.59
N TYR A 403 -5.48 21.93 19.78
CA TYR A 403 -5.44 20.56 20.24
C TYR A 403 -4.02 19.99 20.15
N LYS A 404 -3.60 19.27 21.19
CA LYS A 404 -2.31 18.56 21.17
C LYS A 404 -2.47 17.22 20.47
N ASP A 405 -1.60 16.96 19.49
CA ASP A 405 -1.45 15.63 18.89
C ASP A 405 -1.08 14.58 19.95
N LEU A 406 -1.53 13.34 19.74
CA LEU A 406 -1.06 12.21 20.53
C LEU A 406 0.44 11.99 20.32
N PRO A 407 1.18 11.51 21.34
CA PRO A 407 2.63 11.36 21.27
C PRO A 407 3.06 10.46 20.08
N PRO A 408 4.17 10.81 19.40
CA PRO A 408 4.63 10.09 18.22
C PRO A 408 5.23 8.72 18.55
N SER A 409 5.26 7.83 17.55
CA SER A 409 5.86 6.49 17.62
C SER A 409 7.37 6.55 17.89
N ASN A 410 7.78 6.19 19.11
CA ASN A 410 9.13 5.71 19.42
C ASN A 410 9.19 4.18 19.21
N ASP A 411 10.40 3.64 19.01
CA ASP A 411 10.67 2.38 18.28
C ASP A 411 10.05 1.07 18.78
N ALA A 412 9.29 1.05 19.88
CA ALA A 412 8.52 -0.11 20.36
C ALA A 412 7.24 0.27 21.13
N TYR A 413 6.61 1.40 20.80
CA TYR A 413 5.46 1.92 21.55
C TYR A 413 4.10 1.54 20.93
N TYR A 414 3.16 1.15 21.78
CA TYR A 414 1.76 0.94 21.47
C TYR A 414 1.08 2.23 20.97
N MET A 415 0.32 2.12 19.87
CA MET A 415 -0.32 3.27 19.21
C MET A 415 -1.86 3.22 19.28
N GLY A 416 -2.44 2.47 20.19
CA GLY A 416 -3.88 2.46 20.40
C GLY A 416 -4.36 3.55 21.35
N GLY A 417 -5.58 3.41 21.84
CA GLY A 417 -6.27 4.46 22.59
C GLY A 417 -6.29 4.30 24.12
N VAL A 418 -5.71 3.24 24.69
CA VAL A 418 -5.59 3.09 26.15
C VAL A 418 -4.88 4.31 26.73
N ASN A 419 -5.36 4.75 27.92
CA ASN A 419 -4.91 5.95 28.62
C ASN A 419 -5.07 7.24 27.76
N GLY A 420 -6.23 7.39 27.10
CA GLY A 420 -6.53 8.56 26.25
C GLY A 420 -5.61 8.71 25.04
N GLY A 421 -4.99 7.62 24.58
CA GLY A 421 -4.00 7.64 23.51
C GLY A 421 -2.61 8.10 23.94
N LEU A 422 -2.37 8.33 25.23
CA LEU A 422 -1.02 8.60 25.76
C LEU A 422 -0.18 7.32 25.90
N GLY A 423 -0.83 6.16 25.73
CA GLY A 423 -0.28 4.82 25.71
C GLY A 423 -0.01 4.23 27.10
N MET A 424 0.74 3.12 27.15
CA MET A 424 0.95 2.35 28.37
C MET A 424 1.93 3.04 29.32
N ASP A 425 1.70 2.86 30.62
CA ASP A 425 2.58 3.40 31.67
C ASP A 425 3.98 2.75 31.62
N THR A 426 4.95 3.41 32.25
CA THR A 426 6.36 3.00 32.20
C THR A 426 6.60 1.63 32.86
N GLU A 427 5.71 1.20 33.75
CA GLU A 427 5.80 -0.07 34.46
C GLU A 427 5.30 -1.24 33.60
N HIS A 428 4.23 -1.01 32.84
CA HIS A 428 3.69 -1.96 31.86
C HIS A 428 4.65 -2.16 30.68
N HIS A 429 5.35 -1.09 30.27
CA HIS A 429 6.45 -1.22 29.29
C HIS A 429 7.57 -2.14 29.78
N ARG A 430 7.97 -2.02 31.06
CA ARG A 430 8.98 -2.93 31.64
C ARG A 430 8.50 -4.38 31.68
N GLN A 431 7.22 -4.61 31.92
CA GLN A 431 6.64 -5.97 31.93
C GLN A 431 6.58 -6.57 30.51
N LEU A 432 6.18 -5.80 29.50
CA LEU A 432 6.21 -6.26 28.10
C LEU A 432 7.63 -6.53 27.61
N ASP A 433 8.57 -5.64 27.93
CA ASP A 433 10.00 -5.84 27.62
C ASP A 433 10.59 -7.06 28.36
N SER A 434 10.09 -7.41 29.56
CA SER A 434 10.48 -8.65 30.23
C SER A 434 9.93 -9.90 29.54
N PHE A 435 8.68 -9.86 29.06
CA PHE A 435 8.12 -10.98 28.29
C PHE A 435 8.84 -11.18 26.95
N GLU A 436 9.26 -10.11 26.27
CA GLU A 436 10.06 -10.24 25.04
C GLU A 436 11.48 -10.78 25.31
N ARG A 437 12.06 -10.55 26.49
CA ARG A 437 13.35 -11.14 26.90
C ARG A 437 13.23 -12.60 27.29
N ASP A 438 12.11 -13.02 27.89
CA ASP A 438 11.86 -14.41 28.26
C ASP A 438 11.58 -15.32 27.05
N ASP A 439 11.15 -14.74 25.92
CA ASP A 439 10.96 -15.43 24.62
C ASP A 439 12.21 -15.45 23.73
N GLU A 440 13.31 -14.77 24.12
CA GLU A 440 14.61 -14.96 23.46
C GLU A 440 15.26 -16.25 24.00
N PRO A 441 15.61 -17.23 23.14
CA PRO A 441 16.33 -18.40 23.61
C PRO A 441 17.68 -17.96 24.20
N GLU A 442 17.91 -18.27 25.48
CA GLU A 442 19.23 -18.13 26.10
C GLU A 442 20.25 -18.92 25.27
N LEU A 443 21.07 -18.21 24.49
CA LEU A 443 22.26 -18.78 23.87
C LEU A 443 23.31 -19.00 24.95
N THR A 444 23.11 -20.04 25.77
CA THR A 444 24.14 -20.55 26.68
C THR A 444 25.03 -21.54 25.93
N GLY A 445 26.25 -21.09 25.64
CA GLY A 445 27.42 -21.93 25.37
C GLY A 445 27.46 -22.61 24.00
N VAL A 446 28.42 -22.20 23.17
CA VAL A 446 29.55 -23.02 22.70
C VAL A 446 30.43 -22.09 21.85
N GLU A 447 31.52 -21.61 22.44
CA GLU A 447 32.73 -21.31 21.67
C GLU A 447 33.21 -22.66 21.10
N GLU A 448 33.07 -22.86 19.78
CA GLU A 448 34.03 -23.57 18.90
C GLU A 448 33.43 -23.92 17.52
N VAL A 449 34.16 -23.50 16.48
CA VAL A 449 34.47 -24.26 15.23
C VAL A 449 33.47 -24.28 14.04
N PHE A 450 33.97 -23.67 12.94
CA PHE A 450 33.92 -24.05 11.51
C PHE A 450 32.61 -24.15 10.67
N GLU A 451 32.76 -23.60 9.44
CA GLU A 451 32.28 -24.02 8.12
C GLU A 451 30.77 -24.15 7.77
N LEU A 452 30.37 -23.30 6.79
CA LEU A 452 29.56 -23.55 5.59
C LEU A 452 28.34 -24.50 5.69
N ASP A 453 27.14 -23.97 5.44
CA ASP A 453 26.41 -24.34 4.21
C ASP A 453 25.33 -23.31 3.82
N ASP A 454 25.35 -22.94 2.54
CA ASP A 454 24.42 -22.05 1.85
C ASP A 454 23.43 -22.93 1.07
N ALA A 455 22.16 -22.94 1.47
CA ALA A 455 21.09 -23.51 0.67
C ALA A 455 19.77 -22.76 0.88
N GLY A 456 19.49 -21.84 -0.04
CA GLY A 456 18.17 -21.69 -0.63
C GLY A 456 17.29 -20.58 -0.06
N LEU A 457 17.36 -19.39 -0.66
CA LEU A 457 16.19 -18.52 -0.75
C LEU A 457 16.04 -17.98 -2.17
N VAL A 458 14.98 -18.43 -2.84
CA VAL A 458 14.48 -17.88 -4.10
C VAL A 458 13.88 -16.51 -3.79
N VAL A 459 14.52 -15.45 -4.29
CA VAL A 459 13.97 -14.10 -4.32
C VAL A 459 13.31 -13.91 -5.69
N SER A 460 11.98 -13.81 -5.72
CA SER A 460 11.27 -13.21 -6.85
C SER A 460 11.34 -11.69 -6.70
N GLU A 461 12.16 -11.05 -7.53
CA GLU A 461 12.25 -9.60 -7.65
C GLU A 461 10.94 -9.05 -8.23
N PHE A 462 10.34 -8.06 -7.55
CA PHE A 462 9.41 -7.10 -8.16
C PHE A 462 10.17 -5.77 -8.28
N SER A 463 10.30 -5.33 -9.51
CA SER A 463 10.86 -4.03 -9.92
C SER A 463 9.73 -3.00 -9.85
N ASP A 464 9.85 -2.03 -8.94
CA ASP A 464 9.08 -0.79 -9.00
C ASP A 464 10.07 0.31 -9.42
N CYS A 465 10.07 0.61 -10.72
CA CYS A 465 10.65 1.83 -11.28
C CYS A 465 9.49 2.78 -11.57
N GLU A 466 9.61 4.02 -11.09
CA GLU A 466 9.14 5.27 -11.71
C GLU A 466 9.31 6.39 -10.67
N ASP A 467 10.49 7.03 -10.73
CA ASP A 467 10.63 8.46 -10.45
C ASP A 467 10.42 9.14 -11.82
N ASP A 468 9.39 9.97 -11.97
CA ASP A 468 9.21 10.86 -13.12
C ASP A 468 8.99 12.27 -12.60
N ASP A 469 10.11 12.95 -12.31
CA ASP A 469 10.16 14.38 -12.05
C ASP A 469 10.25 15.09 -13.41
N GLY A 470 9.09 15.32 -14.02
CA GLY A 470 8.95 16.19 -15.19
C GLY A 470 9.03 17.66 -14.80
N SER A 471 10.24 18.24 -14.77
CA SER A 471 10.43 19.67 -14.98
C SER A 471 11.10 19.89 -16.33
N ALA A 472 10.29 20.29 -17.31
CA ALA A 472 10.80 20.91 -18.52
C ALA A 472 11.37 22.29 -18.17
N ASP A 473 12.59 22.58 -18.59
CA ASP A 473 12.99 23.88 -19.12
C ASP A 473 14.32 23.78 -19.90
N GLU A 474 14.20 24.18 -21.17
CA GLU A 474 15.20 24.86 -22.01
C GLU A 474 16.45 24.12 -22.58
N TRP A 475 16.35 23.95 -23.92
CA TRP A 475 17.35 23.76 -24.99
C TRP A 475 17.83 22.35 -25.35
#